data_AF-A0A838GYP2-F1
#
_entry.id   AF-A0A838GYP2-F1
#
_cell.length_a   1.000
_cell.length_b   1.000
_cell.length_c   1.000
_cell.angle_alpha   90.00
_cell.angle_beta   90.00
_cell.angle_gamma   90.00
#
_symmetry.space_group_name_H-M   'P 1'
#
loop_
_entity.id
_entity.type
_entity.pdbx_description
1 polymer ?
#
loop_
_entity_poly.entity_id
_entity_poly.type
_entity_poly.pdbx_seq_one_letter_code
_entity_poly.pdbx_strand_id
1 'polypeptide(L)'
;MRAVLLDIGGVLELTPPTHWAEKWEARLGLNAGGLRQIVSPIWQPGRTGAASLADIERHTAEALGIGAADSDELWDDMWAWYVGTLNHELLDYLVSLRPRYQLAILS
;
A
#
# COMPACT_ATOMS: atom_id res chain seq x y z
N MET A 1 7.57 -32.95 -1.03
CA MET A 1 7.04 -31.80 -0.28
C MET A 1 6.40 -30.83 -1.26
N ARG A 2 5.23 -30.25 -0.95
CA ARG A 2 4.58 -29.25 -1.81
C ARG A 2 4.37 -27.97 -1.00
N ALA A 3 4.67 -26.82 -1.60
CA ALA A 3 4.55 -25.51 -0.97
C ALA A 3 3.78 -24.54 -1.88
N VAL A 4 3.09 -23.60 -1.26
CA VAL A 4 2.40 -22.48 -1.91
C VAL A 4 2.96 -21.19 -1.34
N LEU A 5 3.40 -20.30 -2.22
CA LEU A 5 3.91 -18.97 -1.89
C LEU A 5 2.85 -17.93 -2.28
N LEU A 6 2.56 -17.01 -1.36
CA LEU A 6 1.46 -16.05 -1.49
C LEU A 6 2.02 -14.64 -1.38
N ASP A 7 1.61 -13.76 -2.30
CA ASP A 7 1.73 -12.32 -2.08
C ASP A 7 0.62 -11.86 -1.11
N ILE A 8 0.74 -10.66 -0.56
CA ILE A 8 -0.33 -9.99 0.17
C ILE A 8 -1.16 -9.18 -0.82
N GLY A 9 -0.53 -8.20 -1.48
CA GLY A 9 -1.19 -7.21 -2.33
C GLY A 9 -1.93 -7.82 -3.51
N GLY A 10 -3.26 -7.66 -3.54
CA GLY A 10 -4.11 -8.19 -4.62
C GLY A 10 -4.27 -9.72 -4.61
N VAL A 11 -3.76 -10.40 -3.57
CA VAL A 11 -3.87 -11.86 -3.39
C VAL A 11 -4.59 -12.16 -2.07
N LEU A 12 -3.91 -12.00 -0.93
CA LEU A 12 -4.51 -12.19 0.39
C LEU A 12 -5.39 -11.00 0.79
N GLU A 13 -5.05 -9.80 0.32
CA GLU A 13 -5.89 -8.62 0.47
C GLU A 13 -6.50 -8.21 -0.87
N LEU A 14 -7.75 -7.78 -0.81
CA LEU A 14 -8.46 -7.11 -1.88
C LEU A 14 -8.32 -5.61 -1.68
N THR A 15 -7.93 -4.88 -2.73
CA THR A 15 -7.78 -3.42 -2.72
C THR A 15 -8.81 -2.75 -3.64
N PRO A 16 -10.09 -2.65 -3.21
CA PRO A 16 -11.08 -1.88 -3.94
C PRO A 16 -10.58 -0.45 -4.24
N PRO A 17 -10.87 0.12 -5.40
CA PRO A 17 -10.50 1.50 -5.70
C PRO A 17 -11.09 2.47 -4.66
N THR A 18 -10.24 3.27 -4.02
CA THR A 18 -10.65 4.36 -3.12
C THR A 18 -10.59 5.73 -3.80
N HIS A 19 -9.96 5.80 -4.97
CA HIS A 19 -9.67 7.04 -5.69
C HIS A 19 -8.87 8.08 -4.88
N TRP A 20 -8.10 7.63 -3.89
CA TRP A 20 -7.34 8.53 -3.03
C TRP A 20 -6.31 9.36 -3.82
N ALA A 21 -5.64 8.76 -4.80
CA ALA A 21 -4.65 9.47 -5.60
C ALA A 21 -5.29 10.59 -6.40
N GLU A 22 -6.44 10.33 -7.04
CA GLU A 22 -7.19 11.33 -7.81
C GLU A 22 -7.74 12.44 -6.91
N LYS A 23 -8.19 12.12 -5.70
CA LYS A 23 -8.60 13.10 -4.67
C LYS A 23 -7.45 14.06 -4.36
N TRP A 24 -6.25 13.54 -4.11
CA TRP A 24 -5.08 14.34 -3.76
C TRP A 24 -4.50 15.09 -4.94
N GLU A 25 -4.50 14.51 -6.14
CA GLU A 25 -4.12 15.21 -7.36
C GLU A 25 -5.02 16.42 -7.61
N ALA A 26 -6.34 16.27 -7.48
CA ALA A 26 -7.28 17.38 -7.61
C ALA A 26 -7.06 18.46 -6.52
N ARG A 27 -6.86 18.05 -5.25
CA ARG A 27 -6.64 18.98 -4.13
C ARG A 27 -5.34 19.78 -4.29
N LEU A 28 -4.29 19.16 -4.82
CA LEU A 28 -2.97 19.77 -4.99
C LEU A 28 -2.78 20.44 -6.37
N GLY A 29 -3.80 20.39 -7.24
CA GLY A 29 -3.71 20.94 -8.60
C GLY A 29 -2.71 20.20 -9.50
N LEU A 30 -2.48 18.91 -9.24
CA LEU A 30 -1.60 18.06 -10.03
C LEU A 30 -2.33 17.49 -11.25
N ASN A 31 -1.58 17.26 -12.32
CA ASN A 31 -2.07 16.47 -13.44
C ASN A 31 -2.27 15.01 -13.02
N ALA A 32 -3.12 14.28 -13.76
CA ALA A 32 -3.33 12.85 -13.55
C ALA A 32 -1.99 12.08 -13.53
N GLY A 33 -1.76 11.30 -12.47
CA GLY A 33 -0.53 10.57 -12.20
C GLY A 33 0.61 11.40 -11.60
N GLY A 34 0.42 12.71 -11.41
CA GLY A 34 1.42 13.62 -10.85
C GLY A 34 1.78 13.28 -9.42
N LEU A 35 0.82 12.86 -8.60
CA LEU A 35 1.08 12.44 -7.21
C LEU A 35 2.06 11.27 -7.20
N ARG A 36 1.78 10.23 -8.00
CA ARG A 36 2.64 9.05 -8.12
C ARG A 36 4.05 9.40 -8.59
N GLN A 37 4.19 10.33 -9.53
CA GLN A 37 5.50 10.76 -10.03
C GLN A 37 6.35 11.40 -8.93
N ILE A 38 5.74 12.20 -8.06
CA ILE A 38 6.43 12.85 -6.93
C ILE A 38 6.81 11.83 -5.86
N VAL A 39 5.86 10.98 -5.44
CA VAL A 39 6.05 10.13 -4.25
C VAL A 39 6.81 8.84 -4.53
N SER A 40 6.75 8.30 -5.76
CA SER A 40 7.40 7.03 -6.08
C SER A 40 8.90 6.96 -5.73
N PRO A 41 9.76 7.94 -6.09
CA PRO A 41 11.17 7.89 -5.70
C PRO A 41 11.39 7.96 -4.18
N ILE A 42 10.48 8.60 -3.45
CA ILE A 42 10.53 8.73 -1.98
C ILE A 42 10.16 7.40 -1.31
N TRP A 43 9.17 6.68 -1.86
CA TRP A 43 8.61 5.48 -1.25
C TRP A 43 9.38 4.21 -1.59
N GLN A 44 10.06 4.18 -2.75
CA GLN A 44 10.81 3.00 -3.22
C GLN A 44 11.80 2.42 -2.20
N PRO A 45 12.61 3.23 -1.48
CA PRO A 45 13.51 2.72 -0.43
C PRO A 45 12.78 2.02 0.73
N GLY A 46 11.51 2.35 1.00
CA GLY A 46 10.71 1.70 2.04
C GLY A 46 10.50 0.20 1.78
N ARG A 47 10.45 -0.20 0.50
CA ARG A 47 10.24 -1.60 0.10
C ARG A 47 11.35 -2.55 0.53
N THR A 48 12.55 -2.02 0.73
CA THR A 48 13.73 -2.80 1.15
C THR A 48 14.18 -2.47 2.58
N GLY A 49 13.41 -1.62 3.30
CA GLY A 49 13.80 -1.10 4.61
C GLY A 49 14.98 -0.12 4.56
N ALA A 50 15.33 0.41 3.38
CA ALA A 50 16.39 1.39 3.21
C ALA A 50 16.00 2.81 3.67
N ALA A 51 14.71 3.04 3.95
CA ALA A 51 14.20 4.24 4.62
C ALA A 51 13.14 3.85 5.66
N SER A 52 13.05 4.62 6.74
CA SER A 52 11.98 4.47 7.73
C SER A 52 10.66 5.06 7.23
N LEU A 53 9.53 4.57 7.73
CA LEU A 53 8.22 5.15 7.42
C LEU A 53 8.17 6.64 7.78
N ALA A 54 8.69 7.03 8.94
CA ALA A 54 8.72 8.42 9.37
C ALA A 54 9.53 9.33 8.42
N ASP A 55 10.63 8.84 7.85
CA ASP A 55 11.38 9.59 6.84
C ASP A 55 10.61 9.73 5.53
N ILE A 56 9.91 8.66 5.12
CA ILE A 56 9.04 8.66 3.94
C ILE A 56 7.89 9.66 4.13
N GLU A 57 7.22 9.64 5.28
CA GLU A 57 6.13 10.56 5.63
C GLU A 57 6.59 12.01 5.56
N ARG A 58 7.71 12.32 6.22
CA ARG A 58 8.31 13.66 6.23
C ARG A 58 8.68 14.14 4.82
N HIS A 59 9.44 13.34 4.07
CA HIS A 59 9.86 13.73 2.72
C HIS A 59 8.67 13.84 1.75
N THR A 60 7.61 13.06 1.95
CA THR A 60 6.38 13.17 1.17
C THR A 60 5.69 14.50 1.42
N ALA A 61 5.54 14.90 2.69
CA ALA A 61 4.94 16.19 3.04
C ALA A 61 5.76 17.37 2.48
N GLU A 62 7.09 17.32 2.60
CA GLU A 62 8.00 18.32 2.03
C GLU A 62 7.88 18.41 0.50
N ALA A 63 7.86 17.26 -0.19
CA ALA A 63 7.79 17.22 -1.66
C ALA A 63 6.44 17.70 -2.22
N LEU A 64 5.35 17.49 -1.47
CA LEU A 64 4.00 17.93 -1.85
C LEU A 64 3.70 19.36 -1.34
N GLY A 65 4.54 19.93 -0.48
CA GLY A 65 4.34 21.26 0.09
C GLY A 65 3.12 21.35 1.01
N ILE A 66 2.76 20.24 1.68
CA ILE A 66 1.57 20.14 2.53
C ILE A 66 1.90 20.28 4.02
N GLY A 67 0.93 20.78 4.79
CA GLY A 67 1.03 20.88 6.25
C GLY A 67 0.70 19.56 6.97
N ALA A 68 0.90 19.52 8.29
CA ALA A 68 0.71 18.32 9.11
C ALA A 68 -0.70 17.71 8.99
N ALA A 69 -1.76 18.53 9.06
CA ALA A 69 -3.13 18.02 8.96
C ALA A 69 -3.44 17.38 7.59
N ASP A 70 -2.93 17.97 6.51
CA ASP A 70 -3.06 17.40 5.17
C ASP A 70 -2.21 16.13 5.02
N SER A 71 -1.03 16.10 5.63
CA SER A 71 -0.17 14.90 5.67
C SER A 71 -0.88 13.75 6.38
N ASP A 72 -1.46 13.98 7.56
CA ASP A 72 -2.19 12.95 8.31
C ASP A 72 -3.35 12.37 7.47
N GLU A 73 -4.14 13.24 6.83
CA GLU A 73 -5.24 12.82 5.95
C GLU A 73 -4.75 12.05 4.71
N LEU A 74 -3.61 12.45 4.13
CA LEU A 74 -3.00 11.74 3.00
C LEU A 74 -2.62 10.30 3.38
N TRP A 75 -1.99 10.13 4.55
CA TRP A 75 -1.59 8.82 5.04
C TRP A 75 -2.79 7.96 5.41
N ASP A 76 -3.83 8.52 6.02
CA ASP A 76 -5.07 7.80 6.30
C ASP A 76 -5.74 7.28 5.00
N ASP A 77 -5.88 8.14 3.99
CA ASP A 77 -6.46 7.75 2.69
C ASP A 77 -5.60 6.69 1.98
N MET A 78 -4.27 6.84 2.02
CA MET A 78 -3.33 5.89 1.42
C MET A 78 -3.37 4.54 2.13
N TRP A 79 -3.33 4.51 3.47
CA TRP A 79 -3.37 3.28 4.25
C TRP A 79 -4.70 2.54 4.11
N ALA A 80 -5.82 3.28 4.02
CA ALA A 80 -7.12 2.69 3.75
C ALA A 80 -7.16 1.94 2.41
N TRP A 81 -6.45 2.45 1.40
CA TRP A 81 -6.29 1.75 0.12
C TRP A 81 -5.26 0.61 0.19
N TYR A 82 -4.09 0.86 0.78
CA TYR A 82 -2.95 -0.06 0.77
C TYR A 82 -3.23 -1.34 1.56
N VAL A 83 -3.83 -1.25 2.76
CA VAL A 83 -4.14 -2.43 3.59
C VAL A 83 -5.32 -3.22 3.03
N GLY A 84 -6.20 -2.57 2.27
CA GLY A 84 -7.37 -3.20 1.67
C GLY A 84 -8.24 -3.95 2.69
N THR A 85 -8.80 -5.07 2.23
CA THR A 85 -9.64 -5.97 3.04
C THR A 85 -9.22 -7.42 2.83
N LEU A 86 -9.33 -8.26 3.86
CA LEU A 86 -8.97 -9.67 3.77
C LEU A 86 -9.85 -10.43 2.75
N ASN A 87 -9.21 -11.19 1.87
CA ASN A 87 -9.87 -12.15 1.00
C ASN A 87 -10.26 -13.42 1.79
N HIS A 88 -11.44 -13.38 2.41
CA HIS A 88 -11.93 -14.48 3.26
C HIS A 88 -12.08 -15.81 2.52
N GLU A 89 -12.53 -15.80 1.26
CA GLU A 89 -12.67 -17.02 0.45
C GLU A 89 -11.31 -17.70 0.24
N LEU A 90 -10.29 -16.92 -0.12
CA LEU A 90 -8.93 -17.45 -0.29
C LEU A 90 -8.35 -17.93 1.05
N LEU A 91 -8.59 -17.21 2.14
CA LEU A 91 -8.13 -17.63 3.47
C LEU A 91 -8.72 -18.99 3.86
N ASP A 92 -10.03 -19.18 3.70
CA ASP A 92 -10.71 -20.43 4.01
C ASP A 92 -10.16 -21.60 3.17
N TYR A 93 -9.90 -21.35 1.88
CA TYR A 93 -9.25 -22.32 1.02
C TYR A 93 -7.83 -22.67 1.49
N LEU A 94 -7.01 -21.69 1.84
CA LEU A 94 -5.65 -21.90 2.35
C LEU A 94 -5.64 -22.69 3.66
N VAL A 95 -6.58 -22.42 4.56
CA VAL A 95 -6.75 -23.19 5.81
C VAL A 95 -7.01 -24.66 5.49
N SER A 96 -7.82 -24.96 4.48
CA SER A 96 -8.09 -26.34 4.04
C SER A 96 -6.86 -27.06 3.46
N LEU A 97 -5.87 -26.31 2.95
CA LEU A 97 -4.64 -26.84 2.35
C LEU A 97 -3.53 -27.15 3.36
N ARG A 98 -3.52 -26.53 4.55
CA ARG A 98 -2.46 -26.69 5.57
C ARG A 98 -2.09 -28.14 5.91
N PRO A 99 -3.02 -29.11 5.96
CA PRO A 99 -2.64 -30.50 6.23
C PRO A 99 -1.76 -31.15 5.15
N ARG A 100 -1.70 -30.57 3.94
CA ARG A 100 -1.03 -31.17 2.76
C ARG A 100 0.02 -30.27 2.13
N TYR A 101 -0.03 -28.97 2.38
CA TYR A 101 0.87 -27.97 1.81
C TYR A 101 1.50 -27.11 2.90
N GLN A 102 2.77 -26.78 2.70
CA GLN A 102 3.39 -25.66 3.43
C GLN A 102 2.96 -24.35 2.79
N LEU A 103 2.60 -23.38 3.62
CA LEU A 103 2.17 -22.04 3.19
C LEU A 103 3.16 -21.01 3.71
N ALA A 104 3.56 -20.07 2.86
CA ALA A 104 4.40 -18.94 3.23
C ALA A 104 4.00 -17.69 2.45
N ILE A 105 4.29 -16.53 3.02
CA ILE A 105 4.04 -15.22 2.42
C ILE A 105 5.37 -14.65 1.91
N LEU A 106 5.35 -14.04 0.73
CA LEU A 106 6.42 -13.23 0.17
C LEU A 106 5.78 -12.04 -0.55
N SER A 107 5.97 -10.83 0.01
CA SER A 107 5.39 -9.56 -0.44
C SER A 107 6.42 -8.44 -0.32
#